data_AF-A0A843HKR0-F1
#
_entry.id   AF-A0A843HKR0-F1
#
_cell.length_a   1.000
_cell.length_b   1.000
_cell.length_c   1.000
_cell.angle_alpha   90.00
_cell.angle_beta   90.00
_cell.angle_gamma   90.00
#
_symmetry.space_group_name_H-M   'P 1'
#
loop_
_entity.id
_entity.type
_entity.pdbx_description
1 polymer ?
#
loop_
_entity_poly.entity_id
_entity_poly.type
_entity_poly.pdbx_seq_one_letter_code
_entity_poly.pdbx_strand_id
1 'polypeptide(L)'
;MSSTNKTTNYELSQFLGTDKPAWLADYNTDMNKIDAQMKLNADGVTSATGSATTANTNIGTLANLTTDAKTDLVSAINEVDSHADTAQTTASSANTLAGTAKNTADAIATYLTLTGRQDLTVTTTQGAINTATTTMASAYNSDGSLGKVYGSITLDFASTPSGNVTVTIGDTGLRPATDINIHGGVIVDVYTNTFNFSGVDKITVHTDGTVTITVTPSSIITRYTFVIPPCLYFMQNFGD
;
A
#
# COMPACT_ATOMS: atom_id res chain seq x y z
N MET A 1 -14.08 -36.91 90.71
CA MET A 1 -13.32 -35.83 90.06
C MET A 1 -13.19 -36.23 88.61
N SER A 2 -13.55 -35.35 87.67
CA SER A 2 -13.33 -35.61 86.23
C SER A 2 -11.85 -35.89 85.93
N SER A 3 -11.57 -36.39 84.73
CA SER A 3 -10.19 -36.62 84.26
C SER A 3 -9.28 -35.40 84.49
N THR A 4 -8.06 -35.66 84.96
CA THR A 4 -7.06 -34.60 85.21
C THR A 4 -6.22 -34.30 83.95
N ASN A 5 -6.09 -35.26 83.03
CA ASN A 5 -5.33 -35.11 81.79
C ASN A 5 -6.24 -35.03 80.55
N LYS A 6 -5.77 -34.40 79.46
CA LYS A 6 -6.56 -34.12 78.25
C LYS A 6 -5.80 -34.38 76.93
N THR A 7 -6.53 -34.66 75.84
CA THR A 7 -5.95 -34.68 74.48
C THR A 7 -5.64 -33.27 73.98
N THR A 8 -4.60 -33.10 73.16
CA THR A 8 -4.10 -31.78 72.72
C THR A 8 -5.04 -30.98 71.82
N ASN A 9 -5.80 -31.63 70.93
CA ASN A 9 -6.55 -30.91 69.89
C ASN A 9 -8.03 -30.72 70.23
N TYR A 10 -8.61 -31.67 70.95
CA TYR A 10 -10.05 -31.69 71.23
C TYR A 10 -10.36 -31.71 72.73
N GLU A 11 -9.33 -31.65 73.59
CA GLU A 11 -9.47 -31.58 75.04
C GLU A 11 -10.37 -32.70 75.59
N LEU A 12 -10.23 -33.90 75.03
CA LEU A 12 -10.99 -35.08 75.45
C LEU A 12 -10.36 -35.66 76.72
N SER A 13 -11.18 -36.26 77.58
CA SER A 13 -10.72 -36.85 78.83
C SER A 13 -9.68 -37.95 78.62
N GLN A 14 -8.58 -37.88 79.37
CA GLN A 14 -7.62 -38.98 79.54
C GLN A 14 -7.48 -39.29 81.03
N PHE A 15 -7.84 -40.51 81.42
CA PHE A 15 -7.84 -40.90 82.83
C PHE A 15 -6.47 -41.42 83.30
N LEU A 16 -6.04 -40.97 84.47
CA LEU A 16 -4.88 -41.48 85.20
C LEU A 16 -5.33 -42.40 86.34
N GLY A 17 -4.42 -43.23 86.86
CA GLY A 17 -4.73 -44.17 87.94
C GLY A 17 -5.23 -43.51 89.25
N THR A 18 -4.93 -42.23 89.46
CA THR A 18 -5.40 -41.44 90.61
C THR A 18 -6.75 -40.74 90.38
N ASP A 19 -7.28 -40.76 89.15
CA ASP A 19 -8.55 -40.12 88.86
C ASP A 19 -9.73 -40.91 89.46
N LYS A 20 -10.82 -40.21 89.80
CA LYS A 20 -12.10 -40.83 90.21
C LYS A 20 -13.19 -40.47 89.20
N PRO A 21 -13.30 -41.21 88.08
CA PRO A 21 -14.08 -40.82 86.90
C PRO A 21 -15.53 -40.47 87.22
N ALA A 22 -16.03 -39.40 86.62
CA ALA A 22 -17.46 -39.08 86.58
C ALA A 22 -18.01 -39.57 85.24
N TRP A 23 -17.98 -40.90 85.04
CA TRP A 23 -18.17 -41.56 83.73
C TRP A 23 -19.27 -40.96 82.86
N LEU A 24 -20.48 -40.75 83.41
CA LEU A 24 -21.59 -40.18 82.67
C LEU A 24 -21.31 -38.75 82.18
N ALA A 25 -20.74 -37.91 83.04
CA ALA A 25 -20.44 -36.52 82.71
C ALA A 25 -19.24 -36.41 81.74
N ASP A 26 -18.16 -37.13 82.02
CA ASP A 26 -16.95 -37.12 81.19
C ASP A 26 -17.24 -37.66 79.79
N TYR A 27 -17.91 -38.82 79.70
CA TYR A 27 -18.28 -39.44 78.43
C TYR A 27 -19.20 -38.55 77.59
N ASN A 28 -20.29 -38.04 78.17
CA ASN A 28 -21.21 -37.20 77.41
C ASN A 28 -20.52 -35.89 76.95
N THR A 29 -19.62 -35.34 77.75
CA THR A 29 -18.85 -34.15 77.37
C THR A 29 -17.93 -34.44 76.18
N ASP A 30 -17.15 -35.52 76.24
CA ASP A 30 -16.23 -35.88 75.16
C ASP A 30 -16.98 -36.29 73.89
N MET A 31 -18.08 -37.04 74.01
CA MET A 31 -18.93 -37.40 72.88
C MET A 31 -19.52 -36.17 72.21
N ASN A 32 -19.98 -35.17 72.96
CA ASN A 32 -20.46 -33.91 72.39
C ASN A 32 -19.36 -33.15 71.64
N LYS A 33 -18.12 -33.13 72.15
CA LYS A 33 -16.99 -32.50 71.45
C LYS A 33 -16.64 -33.23 70.16
N ILE A 34 -16.60 -34.56 70.20
CA ILE A 34 -16.34 -35.39 69.01
C ILE A 34 -17.44 -35.17 67.98
N ASP A 35 -18.70 -35.23 68.38
CA ASP A 35 -19.86 -35.03 67.50
C ASP A 35 -19.81 -33.66 66.82
N ALA A 36 -19.62 -32.59 67.61
CA ALA A 36 -19.50 -31.23 67.09
C ALA A 36 -18.35 -31.11 66.09
N GLN A 37 -17.18 -31.66 66.39
CA GLN A 37 -16.03 -31.61 65.49
C GLN A 37 -16.26 -32.44 64.22
N MET A 38 -16.85 -33.63 64.32
CA MET A 38 -17.17 -34.44 63.15
C MET A 38 -18.16 -33.73 62.24
N LYS A 39 -19.14 -33.01 62.81
CA LYS A 39 -20.05 -32.17 62.03
C LYS A 39 -19.31 -31.03 61.32
N LEU A 40 -18.42 -30.33 62.02
CA LEU A 40 -17.57 -29.29 61.42
C LEU A 40 -16.70 -29.84 60.28
N ASN A 41 -16.11 -31.02 60.46
CA ASN A 41 -15.30 -31.68 59.42
C ASN A 41 -16.17 -32.04 58.20
N ALA A 42 -17.37 -32.59 58.41
CA ALA A 42 -18.31 -32.90 57.34
C ALA A 42 -18.71 -31.64 56.56
N ASP A 43 -19.04 -30.56 57.27
CA ASP A 43 -19.40 -29.28 56.66
C ASP A 43 -18.23 -28.64 55.89
N GLY A 44 -17.02 -28.77 56.42
CA GLY A 44 -15.79 -28.34 55.76
C GLY A 44 -15.54 -29.10 54.45
N VAL A 45 -15.73 -30.43 54.45
CA VAL A 45 -15.61 -31.26 53.23
C VAL A 45 -16.68 -30.89 52.21
N THR A 46 -17.93 -30.68 52.64
CA THR A 46 -19.01 -30.24 51.75
C THR A 46 -18.69 -28.90 51.11
N SER A 47 -18.17 -27.95 51.89
CA SER A 47 -17.80 -26.62 51.41
C SER A 47 -16.60 -26.65 50.45
N ALA A 48 -15.58 -27.47 50.74
CA ALA A 48 -14.43 -27.68 49.86
C ALA A 48 -14.83 -28.35 48.54
N THR A 49 -15.71 -29.36 48.60
CA THR A 49 -16.26 -30.02 47.40
C THR A 49 -17.05 -29.04 46.55
N GLY A 50 -17.92 -28.24 47.18
CA GLY A 50 -18.66 -27.18 46.48
C GLY A 50 -17.73 -26.19 45.79
N SER A 51 -16.67 -25.74 46.48
CA SER A 51 -15.67 -24.84 45.91
C SER A 51 -14.93 -25.44 44.71
N ALA A 52 -14.55 -26.72 44.80
CA ALA A 52 -13.91 -27.44 43.69
C ALA A 52 -14.85 -27.63 42.49
N THR A 53 -16.13 -27.94 42.73
CA THR A 53 -17.15 -28.02 41.68
C THR A 53 -17.32 -26.67 40.99
N THR A 54 -17.47 -25.58 41.75
CA THR A 54 -17.58 -24.23 41.19
C THR A 54 -16.35 -23.86 40.36
N ALA A 55 -15.14 -24.17 40.83
CA ALA A 55 -13.91 -23.91 40.08
C ALA A 55 -13.90 -24.67 38.74
N ASN A 56 -14.26 -25.96 38.73
CA ASN A 56 -14.35 -26.76 37.52
C ASN A 56 -15.43 -26.23 36.55
N THR A 57 -16.58 -25.79 37.07
CA THR A 57 -17.63 -25.19 36.24
C THR A 57 -17.18 -23.89 35.60
N ASN A 58 -16.50 -23.02 36.34
CA ASN A 58 -16.03 -21.73 35.84
C ASN A 58 -14.91 -21.88 34.78
N ILE A 59 -14.02 -22.85 34.98
CA ILE A 59 -12.96 -23.16 34.01
C ILE A 59 -13.54 -23.84 32.76
N GLY A 60 -14.60 -24.64 32.92
CA GLY A 60 -15.17 -25.45 31.85
C GLY A 60 -14.34 -26.69 31.54
N THR A 61 -14.59 -27.30 30.38
CA THR A 61 -13.94 -28.54 29.95
C THR A 61 -12.91 -28.24 28.86
N LEU A 62 -11.67 -28.73 29.02
CA LEU A 62 -10.61 -28.61 27.98
C LEU A 62 -11.07 -29.12 26.60
N ALA A 63 -11.89 -30.17 26.57
CA ALA A 63 -12.43 -30.74 25.34
C ALA A 63 -13.31 -29.75 24.53
N ASN A 64 -13.87 -28.72 25.19
CA ASN A 64 -14.70 -27.70 24.54
C ASN A 64 -13.86 -26.60 23.87
N LEU A 65 -12.56 -26.52 24.14
CA LEU A 65 -11.67 -25.60 23.43
C LEU A 65 -11.64 -25.96 21.95
N THR A 66 -11.56 -24.94 21.09
CA THR A 66 -11.43 -25.11 19.63
C THR A 66 -10.00 -24.84 19.13
N THR A 67 -9.06 -24.60 20.04
CA THR A 67 -7.62 -24.50 19.76
C THR A 67 -7.06 -25.86 19.34
N ASP A 68 -5.92 -25.88 18.68
CA ASP A 68 -5.24 -27.12 18.32
C ASP A 68 -4.53 -27.73 19.54
N ALA A 69 -3.91 -26.91 20.38
CA ALA A 69 -3.34 -27.28 21.66
C ALA A 69 -4.44 -27.38 22.73
N LYS A 70 -4.64 -28.60 23.27
CA LYS A 70 -5.64 -28.91 24.31
C LYS A 70 -5.08 -29.71 25.48
N THR A 71 -3.78 -29.63 25.74
CA THR A 71 -3.11 -30.31 26.86
C THR A 71 -3.44 -29.67 28.21
N ASP A 72 -3.46 -28.34 28.23
CA ASP A 72 -3.84 -27.49 29.37
C ASP A 72 -4.29 -26.11 28.87
N LEU A 73 -4.85 -25.30 29.76
CA LEU A 73 -5.34 -23.96 29.44
C LEU A 73 -4.21 -23.00 29.04
N VAL A 74 -3.02 -23.16 29.62
CA VAL A 74 -1.88 -22.28 29.34
C VAL A 74 -1.42 -22.45 27.90
N SER A 75 -1.35 -23.71 27.43
CA SER A 75 -1.00 -24.06 26.06
C SER A 75 -2.01 -23.49 25.06
N ALA A 76 -3.31 -23.62 25.35
CA ALA A 76 -4.36 -23.06 24.51
C ALA A 76 -4.32 -21.51 24.46
N ILE A 77 -4.06 -20.85 25.59
CA ILE A 77 -3.95 -19.39 25.67
C ILE A 77 -2.71 -18.90 24.90
N ASN A 78 -1.57 -19.57 25.05
CA ASN A 78 -0.34 -19.22 24.31
C ASN A 78 -0.48 -19.41 22.79
N GLU A 79 -1.29 -20.38 22.35
CA GLU A 79 -1.63 -20.53 20.93
C GLU A 79 -2.44 -19.33 20.41
N VAL A 80 -3.47 -18.90 21.17
CA VAL A 80 -4.28 -17.73 20.80
C VAL A 80 -3.45 -16.45 20.77
N ASP A 81 -2.53 -16.28 21.73
CA ASP A 81 -1.58 -15.16 21.78
C ASP A 81 -0.69 -15.13 20.52
N SER A 82 -0.11 -16.27 20.15
CA SER A 82 0.68 -16.42 18.92
C SER A 82 -0.13 -16.13 17.65
N HIS A 83 -1.38 -16.59 17.59
CA HIS A 83 -2.28 -16.25 16.48
C HIS A 83 -2.57 -14.75 16.40
N ALA A 84 -2.77 -14.08 17.54
CA ALA A 84 -2.99 -12.64 17.60
C ALA A 84 -1.76 -11.85 17.10
N ASP A 85 -0.56 -12.24 17.54
CA ASP A 85 0.70 -11.65 17.07
C ASP A 85 0.91 -11.82 15.55
N THR A 86 0.60 -13.02 15.04
CA THR A 86 0.68 -13.33 13.61
C THR A 86 -0.32 -12.48 12.81
N ALA A 87 -1.56 -12.34 13.29
CA ALA A 87 -2.58 -11.51 12.66
C ALA A 87 -2.16 -10.02 12.65
N GLN A 88 -1.63 -9.52 13.76
CA GLN A 88 -1.13 -8.14 13.86
C GLN A 88 0.04 -7.88 12.91
N THR A 89 0.99 -8.80 12.82
CA THR A 89 2.13 -8.71 11.90
C THR A 89 1.68 -8.71 10.43
N THR A 90 0.72 -9.58 10.10
CA THR A 90 0.13 -9.66 8.76
C THR A 90 -0.58 -8.35 8.40
N ALA A 91 -1.37 -7.80 9.31
CA ALA A 91 -2.07 -6.52 9.12
C ALA A 91 -1.10 -5.34 8.90
N SER A 92 -0.04 -5.25 9.72
CA SER A 92 0.99 -4.22 9.58
C SER A 92 1.74 -4.32 8.23
N SER A 93 2.02 -5.54 7.78
CA SER A 93 2.66 -5.80 6.48
C SER A 93 1.75 -5.41 5.32
N ALA A 94 0.46 -5.77 5.39
CA ALA A 94 -0.53 -5.37 4.40
C ALA A 94 -0.70 -3.84 4.31
N ASN A 95 -0.72 -3.16 5.45
CA ASN A 95 -0.80 -1.70 5.49
C ASN A 95 0.43 -1.03 4.86
N THR A 96 1.62 -1.60 5.10
CA THR A 96 2.87 -1.14 4.46
C THR A 96 2.83 -1.30 2.94
N LEU A 97 2.41 -2.48 2.47
CA LEU A 97 2.26 -2.74 1.03
C LEU A 97 1.23 -1.82 0.39
N ALA A 98 0.10 -1.58 1.05
CA ALA A 98 -0.92 -0.65 0.58
C ALA A 98 -0.39 0.79 0.49
N GLY A 99 0.43 1.23 1.46
CA GLY A 99 1.12 2.51 1.41
C GLY A 99 2.06 2.63 0.20
N THR A 100 2.89 1.62 -0.05
CA THR A 100 3.78 1.56 -1.22
C THR A 100 3.01 1.59 -2.53
N ALA A 101 1.93 0.81 -2.62
CA ALA A 101 1.07 0.79 -3.81
C ALA A 101 0.41 2.15 -4.06
N LYS A 102 -0.10 2.80 -3.01
CA LYS A 102 -0.66 4.15 -3.08
C LYS A 102 0.37 5.16 -3.58
N ASN A 103 1.58 5.17 -3.01
CA ASN A 103 2.64 6.08 -3.43
C ASN A 103 3.02 5.89 -4.91
N THR A 104 3.07 4.63 -5.36
CA THR A 104 3.32 4.30 -6.77
C THR A 104 2.18 4.81 -7.67
N ALA A 105 0.93 4.62 -7.26
CA ALA A 105 -0.25 5.10 -8.01
C ALA A 105 -0.28 6.64 -8.09
N ASP A 106 0.02 7.32 -6.99
CA ASP A 106 0.09 8.78 -6.93
C ASP A 106 1.20 9.33 -7.85
N ALA A 107 2.37 8.67 -7.89
CA ALA A 107 3.45 9.02 -8.82
C ALA A 107 3.02 8.87 -10.28
N ILE A 108 2.37 7.75 -10.63
CA ILE A 108 1.83 7.54 -11.99
C ILE A 108 0.79 8.61 -12.34
N ALA A 109 -0.14 8.92 -11.43
CA ALA A 109 -1.16 9.95 -11.65
C ALA A 109 -0.52 11.34 -11.88
N THR A 110 0.56 11.63 -11.16
CA THR A 110 1.34 12.87 -11.31
C THR A 110 1.98 12.98 -12.69
N TYR A 111 2.56 11.89 -13.20
CA TYR A 111 3.15 11.83 -14.56
C TYR A 111 2.11 11.87 -15.69
N LEU A 112 0.87 11.43 -15.44
CA LEU A 112 -0.20 11.47 -16.45
C LEU A 112 -1.00 12.78 -16.45
N THR A 113 -0.87 13.59 -15.40
CA THR A 113 -1.57 14.87 -15.29
C THR A 113 -0.79 15.95 -16.04
N LEU A 114 -1.26 16.27 -17.24
CA LEU A 114 -0.72 17.35 -18.06
C LEU A 114 -1.41 18.68 -17.77
N THR A 115 -0.64 19.76 -17.71
CA THR A 115 -1.13 21.13 -17.49
C THR A 115 -0.52 22.10 -18.52
N GLY A 116 -1.03 23.34 -18.54
CA GLY A 116 -0.39 24.44 -19.27
C GLY A 116 -0.31 24.23 -20.78
N ARG A 117 -1.40 23.80 -21.43
CA ARG A 117 -1.41 23.69 -22.89
C ARG A 117 -0.99 25.02 -23.53
N GLN A 118 0.01 24.98 -24.40
CA GLN A 118 0.46 26.11 -25.20
C GLN A 118 0.36 25.79 -26.68
N ASP A 119 -0.33 26.64 -27.44
CA ASP A 119 -0.33 26.56 -28.90
C ASP A 119 0.99 27.14 -29.42
N LEU A 120 1.66 26.40 -30.31
CA LEU A 120 2.99 26.74 -30.84
C LEU A 120 2.86 27.54 -32.13
N THR A 121 3.68 28.60 -32.27
CA THR A 121 3.63 29.50 -33.43
C THR A 121 4.89 29.38 -34.28
N VAL A 122 4.74 29.37 -35.61
CA VAL A 122 5.89 29.43 -36.53
C VAL A 122 6.49 30.83 -36.48
N THR A 123 7.77 30.93 -36.13
CA THR A 123 8.46 32.22 -35.99
C THR A 123 9.34 32.54 -37.19
N THR A 124 9.93 31.52 -37.83
CA THR A 124 10.78 31.72 -39.00
C THR A 124 10.71 30.55 -39.97
N THR A 125 10.75 30.85 -41.27
CA THR A 125 10.87 29.89 -42.37
C THR A 125 12.15 30.16 -43.17
N GLN A 126 12.81 29.12 -43.67
CA GLN A 126 14.00 29.24 -44.52
C GLN A 126 13.86 28.41 -45.80
N GLY A 127 14.37 28.88 -46.93
CA GLY A 127 14.32 28.19 -48.22
C GLY A 127 13.12 28.61 -49.08
N ALA A 128 12.59 27.70 -49.90
CA ALA A 128 11.49 27.98 -50.84
C ALA A 128 10.07 27.99 -50.22
N ILE A 129 9.97 28.15 -48.89
CA ILE A 129 8.68 28.18 -48.18
C ILE A 129 8.00 29.52 -48.43
N ASN A 130 6.77 29.48 -48.93
CA ASN A 130 5.89 30.63 -49.10
C ASN A 130 5.08 30.89 -47.81
N THR A 131 4.43 29.84 -47.30
CA THR A 131 3.58 29.92 -46.11
C THR A 131 3.81 28.70 -45.22
N ALA A 132 3.88 28.91 -43.92
CA ALA A 132 3.86 27.84 -42.93
C ALA A 132 2.70 28.09 -41.95
N THR A 133 1.82 27.10 -41.81
CA THR A 133 0.67 27.15 -40.89
C THR A 133 0.78 26.01 -39.90
N THR A 134 0.40 26.24 -38.65
CA THR A 134 0.57 25.26 -37.57
C THR A 134 -0.69 25.15 -36.72
N THR A 135 -1.00 23.93 -36.29
CA THR A 135 -1.96 23.60 -35.23
C THR A 135 -1.26 22.92 -34.05
N MET A 136 0.07 23.01 -34.01
CA MET A 136 0.87 22.34 -33.00
C MET A 136 0.61 22.92 -31.61
N ALA A 137 0.61 22.06 -30.62
CA ALA A 137 0.52 22.43 -29.22
C ALA A 137 1.48 21.58 -28.37
N SER A 138 1.87 22.12 -27.23
CA SER A 138 2.59 21.41 -26.18
C SER A 138 1.79 21.39 -24.89
N ALA A 139 2.07 20.42 -24.02
CA ALA A 139 1.54 20.36 -22.66
C ALA A 139 2.63 19.83 -21.72
N TYR A 140 2.63 20.32 -20.48
CA TYR A 140 3.68 20.06 -19.50
C TYR A 140 3.19 19.09 -18.44
N ASN A 141 4.11 18.31 -17.88
CA ASN A 141 3.86 17.57 -16.66
C ASN A 141 3.68 18.54 -15.48
N SER A 142 3.16 18.03 -14.36
CA SER A 142 2.98 18.83 -13.14
C SER A 142 4.28 19.35 -12.53
N ASP A 143 5.43 18.73 -12.85
CA ASP A 143 6.77 19.18 -12.47
C ASP A 143 7.37 20.23 -13.45
N GLY A 144 6.64 20.60 -14.51
CA GLY A 144 7.07 21.57 -15.52
C GLY A 144 7.89 20.97 -16.67
N SER A 145 8.25 19.69 -16.62
CA SER A 145 8.89 18.99 -17.74
C SER A 145 7.93 18.81 -18.93
N LEU A 146 8.47 18.56 -20.13
CA LEU A 146 7.62 18.33 -21.30
C LEU A 146 6.89 16.99 -21.21
N GLY A 147 5.55 17.02 -21.17
CA GLY A 147 4.75 15.81 -21.26
C GLY A 147 4.42 15.41 -22.70
N LYS A 148 4.17 16.40 -23.57
CA LYS A 148 3.72 16.15 -24.94
C LYS A 148 3.88 17.32 -25.91
N VAL A 149 4.16 17.01 -27.19
CA VAL A 149 3.99 17.89 -28.36
C VAL A 149 3.15 17.16 -29.40
N TYR A 150 2.16 17.80 -29.98
CA TYR A 150 1.24 17.17 -30.94
C TYR A 150 0.61 18.21 -31.88
N GLY A 151 -0.03 17.75 -32.95
CA GLY A 151 -0.72 18.59 -33.94
C GLY A 151 -0.06 18.48 -35.32
N SER A 152 -0.24 19.48 -36.16
CA SER A 152 0.35 19.49 -37.51
C SER A 152 0.98 20.81 -37.89
N ILE A 153 1.92 20.74 -38.82
CA ILE A 153 2.43 21.91 -39.54
C ILE A 153 2.29 21.66 -41.05
N THR A 154 1.73 22.63 -41.76
CA THR A 154 1.55 22.59 -43.22
C THR A 154 2.43 23.66 -43.85
N LEU A 155 3.26 23.24 -44.78
CA LEU A 155 4.21 24.06 -45.53
C LEU A 155 3.75 24.15 -46.98
N ASP A 156 3.57 25.38 -47.45
CA ASP A 156 3.33 25.71 -48.85
C ASP A 156 4.60 26.26 -49.46
N PHE A 157 5.00 25.74 -50.62
CA PHE A 157 6.22 26.12 -51.32
C PHE A 157 5.90 27.00 -52.51
N ALA A 158 6.66 28.07 -52.70
CA ALA A 158 6.51 28.97 -53.85
C ALA A 158 6.97 28.30 -55.17
N SER A 159 7.89 27.34 -55.05
CA SER A 159 8.47 26.55 -56.15
C SER A 159 9.04 25.25 -55.61
N THR A 160 9.32 24.27 -56.48
CA THR A 160 10.03 23.04 -56.10
C THR A 160 11.33 23.39 -55.37
N PRO A 161 11.53 22.96 -54.13
CA PRO A 161 12.74 23.31 -53.38
C PRO A 161 13.95 22.51 -53.89
N SER A 162 15.11 23.14 -54.00
CA SER A 162 16.38 22.49 -54.30
C SER A 162 17.20 22.29 -53.01
N GLY A 163 16.86 21.26 -52.22
CA GLY A 163 17.57 20.89 -50.99
C GLY A 163 16.72 20.98 -49.72
N ASN A 164 17.36 20.74 -48.58
CA ASN A 164 16.68 20.70 -47.28
C ASN A 164 16.05 22.04 -46.94
N VAL A 165 14.84 21.98 -46.43
CA VAL A 165 14.08 23.11 -45.92
C VAL A 165 13.97 22.95 -44.41
N THR A 166 14.10 24.04 -43.66
CA THR A 166 13.93 23.99 -42.20
C THR A 166 12.88 25.01 -41.78
N VAL A 167 11.99 24.57 -40.89
CA VAL A 167 11.09 25.44 -40.15
C VAL A 167 11.52 25.44 -38.70
N THR A 168 11.62 26.65 -38.15
CA THR A 168 11.86 26.83 -36.73
C THR A 168 10.61 27.36 -36.07
N ILE A 169 10.20 26.66 -35.03
CA ILE A 169 9.15 27.06 -34.11
C ILE A 169 9.86 27.64 -32.89
N GLY A 170 9.69 28.93 -32.66
CA GLY A 170 10.28 29.64 -31.52
C GLY A 170 9.38 29.63 -30.29
N ASP A 171 9.97 29.97 -29.15
CA ASP A 171 9.28 30.22 -27.88
C ASP A 171 8.36 29.09 -27.41
N THR A 172 8.82 27.85 -27.56
CA THR A 172 7.99 26.66 -27.27
C THR A 172 7.90 26.33 -25.77
N GLY A 173 8.58 27.10 -24.91
CA GLY A 173 8.74 26.79 -23.48
C GLY A 173 9.49 25.48 -23.20
N LEU A 174 9.91 24.73 -24.22
CA LEU A 174 10.67 23.50 -24.08
C LEU A 174 12.10 23.83 -23.67
N ARG A 175 12.66 23.19 -22.64
CA ARG A 175 14.07 23.39 -22.25
C ARG A 175 14.70 22.07 -21.85
N PRO A 176 14.94 21.17 -22.80
CA PRO A 176 15.65 19.95 -22.46
C PRO A 176 17.11 20.25 -22.14
N ALA A 177 17.73 19.44 -21.28
CA ALA A 177 19.14 19.52 -20.92
C ALA A 177 20.07 19.23 -22.11
N THR A 178 19.57 18.49 -23.10
CA THR A 178 20.26 18.20 -24.37
C THR A 178 19.28 18.30 -25.53
N ASP A 179 19.79 18.50 -26.74
CA ASP A 179 18.95 18.41 -27.93
C ASP A 179 18.29 17.03 -28.05
N ILE A 180 16.99 17.04 -28.33
CA ILE A 180 16.15 15.84 -28.37
C ILE A 180 15.66 15.63 -29.80
N ASN A 181 15.85 14.42 -30.29
CA ASN A 181 15.42 14.03 -31.63
C ASN A 181 14.13 13.24 -31.53
N ILE A 182 13.04 13.79 -32.05
CA ILE A 182 11.76 13.09 -32.11
C ILE A 182 11.62 12.51 -33.52
N HIS A 183 11.62 11.18 -33.58
CA HIS A 183 11.37 10.42 -34.79
C HIS A 183 9.93 9.92 -34.76
N GLY A 184 9.03 10.51 -35.54
CA GLY A 184 7.63 10.05 -35.51
C GLY A 184 6.59 10.86 -36.26
N GLY A 185 6.97 11.76 -37.17
CA GLY A 185 5.98 12.53 -37.93
C GLY A 185 5.77 12.01 -39.35
N VAL A 186 4.52 11.87 -39.75
CA VAL A 186 4.21 11.47 -41.12
C VAL A 186 4.20 12.72 -41.99
N ILE A 187 4.97 12.69 -43.09
CA ILE A 187 4.82 13.67 -44.16
C ILE A 187 3.70 13.17 -45.06
N VAL A 188 2.60 13.92 -45.11
CA VAL A 188 1.52 13.71 -46.07
C VAL A 188 1.75 14.67 -47.24
N ASP A 189 2.07 14.07 -48.38
CA ASP A 189 2.05 14.71 -49.69
C ASP A 189 0.61 14.80 -50.21
N VAL A 190 0.25 15.93 -50.82
CA VAL A 190 -0.99 16.07 -51.59
C VAL A 190 -0.63 16.52 -53.00
N TYR A 191 -0.04 15.60 -53.76
CA TYR A 191 0.09 15.71 -55.22
C TYR A 191 -0.89 14.73 -55.87
N THR A 192 -1.77 15.23 -56.73
CA THR A 192 -2.69 14.42 -57.56
C THR A 192 -3.63 13.45 -56.83
N ASN A 193 -4.12 13.79 -55.62
CA ASN A 193 -4.99 12.94 -54.79
C ASN A 193 -4.37 11.59 -54.36
N THR A 194 -3.04 11.47 -54.37
CA THR A 194 -2.34 10.26 -53.90
C THR A 194 -1.62 10.54 -52.58
N PHE A 195 -1.84 9.69 -51.58
CA PHE A 195 -1.15 9.76 -50.29
C PHE A 195 0.23 9.11 -50.41
N ASN A 196 1.28 9.91 -50.58
CA ASN A 196 2.65 9.41 -50.53
C ASN A 196 3.19 9.55 -49.10
N PHE A 197 3.63 8.44 -48.51
CA PHE A 197 4.40 8.44 -47.27
C PHE A 197 5.87 8.62 -47.62
N SER A 198 6.40 9.84 -47.41
CA SER A 198 7.85 10.05 -47.44
C SER A 198 8.42 9.83 -46.04
N GLY A 199 9.62 9.27 -45.95
CA GLY A 199 10.29 8.95 -44.68
C GLY A 199 10.37 10.15 -43.73
N VAL A 200 10.45 9.85 -42.44
CA VAL A 200 10.58 10.83 -41.35
C VAL A 200 11.93 11.55 -41.42
N ASP A 201 11.91 12.84 -41.75
CA ASP A 201 13.01 13.73 -41.37
C ASP A 201 12.86 14.18 -39.90
N LYS A 202 13.99 14.54 -39.32
CA LYS A 202 14.21 14.74 -37.89
C LYS A 202 13.50 16.00 -37.36
N ILE A 203 12.72 15.86 -36.29
CA ILE A 203 12.40 16.98 -35.41
C ILE A 203 13.50 17.08 -34.36
N THR A 204 14.07 18.26 -34.17
CA THR A 204 14.97 18.52 -33.04
C THR A 204 14.33 19.54 -32.12
N VAL A 205 14.10 19.15 -30.86
CA VAL A 205 13.83 20.10 -29.78
C VAL A 205 15.19 20.52 -29.25
N HIS A 206 15.55 21.78 -29.43
CA HIS A 206 16.83 22.31 -28.99
C HIS A 206 16.78 22.71 -27.52
N THR A 207 17.95 22.72 -26.88
CA THR A 207 18.14 23.18 -25.50
C THR A 207 17.64 24.61 -25.24
N ASP A 208 17.66 25.48 -26.26
CA ASP A 208 17.15 26.85 -26.19
C ASP A 208 15.62 26.95 -26.30
N GLY A 209 14.95 25.82 -26.54
CA GLY A 209 13.50 25.72 -26.72
C GLY A 209 12.97 26.18 -28.04
N THR A 210 13.83 26.24 -29.04
CA THR A 210 13.37 26.20 -30.42
C THR A 210 13.13 24.75 -30.84
N VAL A 211 12.15 24.55 -31.72
CA VAL A 211 11.93 23.26 -32.37
C VAL A 211 12.20 23.43 -33.84
N THR A 212 13.15 22.66 -34.36
CA THR A 212 13.43 22.63 -35.79
C THR A 212 12.82 21.38 -36.42
N ILE A 213 12.17 21.60 -37.54
CA ILE A 213 11.67 20.55 -38.41
C ILE A 213 12.42 20.73 -39.73
N THR A 214 13.32 19.81 -40.03
CA THR A 214 13.96 19.75 -41.35
C THR A 214 13.15 18.82 -42.24
N VAL A 215 12.94 19.22 -43.48
CA VAL A 215 12.26 18.44 -44.51
C VAL A 215 13.19 18.37 -45.71
N THR A 216 13.33 17.18 -46.28
CA THR A 216 14.05 16.89 -47.52
C THR A 216 13.01 16.69 -48.62
N PRO A 217 12.61 17.78 -49.30
CA PRO A 217 11.52 17.74 -50.27
C PRO A 217 11.89 16.90 -51.50
N SER A 218 10.90 16.19 -52.06
CA SER A 218 11.02 15.49 -53.34
C SER A 218 10.67 16.42 -54.51
N SER A 219 11.17 16.08 -55.69
CA SER A 219 11.38 16.98 -56.83
C SER A 219 10.13 17.55 -57.52
N ILE A 220 8.91 17.35 -57.00
CA ILE A 220 7.65 17.70 -57.71
C ILE A 220 6.54 18.31 -56.81
N ILE A 221 6.87 18.80 -55.60
CA ILE A 221 5.86 19.07 -54.57
C ILE A 221 5.73 20.56 -54.22
N THR A 222 4.48 21.02 -54.03
CA THR A 222 4.12 22.40 -53.64
C THR A 222 3.52 22.52 -52.24
N ARG A 223 3.16 21.41 -51.58
CA ARG A 223 2.63 21.39 -50.20
C ARG A 223 3.04 20.14 -49.43
N TYR A 224 3.50 20.31 -48.19
CA TYR A 224 3.72 19.22 -47.22
C TYR A 224 2.93 19.46 -45.94
N THR A 225 2.28 18.42 -45.42
CA THR A 225 1.76 18.45 -44.04
C THR A 225 2.48 17.43 -43.20
N PHE A 226 3.09 17.90 -42.12
CA PHE A 226 3.72 17.07 -41.12
C PHE A 226 2.78 16.94 -39.92
N VAL A 227 2.51 15.71 -39.48
CA VAL A 227 1.60 15.44 -38.37
C VAL A 227 2.35 14.73 -37.25
N ILE A 228 2.29 15.29 -36.04
CA ILE A 228 2.71 14.64 -34.80
C ILE A 228 1.46 14.12 -34.09
N PRO A 229 1.28 12.79 -34.04
CA PRO A 229 0.12 12.23 -33.37
C PRO A 229 0.17 12.58 -31.87
N PRO A 230 -0.99 12.61 -31.21
CA PRO A 230 -1.02 12.86 -29.79
C PRO A 230 -0.51 11.64 -29.00
N CYS A 231 0.80 11.44 -28.89
CA CYS A 231 1.44 10.48 -27.97
C CYS A 231 2.11 11.15 -26.75
N LEU A 232 2.25 10.43 -25.64
CA LEU A 232 3.02 10.88 -24.48
C LEU A 232 4.51 10.60 -24.71
N TYR A 233 5.37 11.52 -24.29
CA TYR A 233 6.81 11.34 -24.37
C TYR A 233 7.40 11.25 -22.96
N PHE A 234 7.96 10.08 -22.62
CA PHE A 234 8.64 9.86 -21.35
C PHE A 234 10.13 10.16 -21.54
N MET A 235 10.49 11.44 -21.49
CA MET A 235 11.85 11.89 -21.75
C MET A 235 12.51 12.35 -20.46
N GLN A 236 13.55 11.63 -20.04
CA GLN A 236 14.28 11.87 -18.79
C GLN A 236 15.21 13.10 -18.85
N ASN A 237 15.33 13.76 -20.00
CA ASN A 237 16.25 14.89 -20.24
C ASN A 237 15.57 16.27 -20.24
N PHE A 238 14.35 16.41 -19.71
CA PHE A 238 13.72 17.73 -19.52
C PHE A 238 13.97 18.27 -18.10
N GLY A 239 15.23 18.60 -17.82
CA GLY A 239 15.68 19.37 -16.66
C GLY A 239 15.61 18.64 -15.30
N ASP A 240 16.77 18.46 -14.70
CA ASP A 240 17.07 18.92 -13.33
C ASP A 240 17.33 20.44 -13.28
#